data_AF-A0A3L6DC23-F1
#
_entry.id   AF-A0A3L6DC23-F1
#
_cell.length_a   1.000
_cell.length_b   1.000
_cell.length_c   1.000
_cell.angle_alpha   90.00
_cell.angle_beta   90.00
_cell.angle_gamma   90.00
#
_symmetry.space_group_name_H-M   'P 1'
#
loop_
_entity.id
_entity.type
_entity.pdbx_description
1 polymer ?
#
loop_
_entity_poly.entity_id
_entity_poly.type
_entity_poly.pdbx_seq_one_letter_code
_entity_poly.pdbx_strand_id
1 'polypeptide(L)'
;MATEQAAENYTVEDLVALNPYNPDILNDLEKFVNEQVSSQTYNLDANLSLLRLYQFEPERMSIQIVAHILIKALMAMPAPDFSLCLFLIPEHVQMEEQFKVLIVLSHYLETARFSQFWDEAAKNRHISEAVPGFEQAIQSYAIHVLSLTYQKVPRPILVEAINIEGLALDKFLEYHAANSGWVIEKGGQSQVIVLPRNEFNHPELKKNTADILPFEHVTRIFPVLG
;
A
#
# COMPACT_ATOMS: atom_id res chain seq x y z
N MET A 1 9.28 46.89 25.98
CA MET A 1 9.16 46.40 24.60
C MET A 1 9.30 44.90 24.66
N ALA A 2 8.15 44.20 24.64
CA ALA A 2 8.12 42.75 24.65
C ALA A 2 8.55 42.27 23.27
N THR A 3 9.51 41.34 23.24
CA THR A 3 9.92 40.60 22.07
C THR A 3 8.75 39.78 21.56
N GLU A 4 8.21 40.16 20.40
CA GLU A 4 7.41 39.28 19.55
C GLU A 4 8.25 38.04 19.21
N GLN A 5 7.97 36.93 19.89
CA GLN A 5 8.42 35.61 19.45
C GLN A 5 7.67 35.31 18.16
N ALA A 6 8.39 35.28 17.04
CA ALA A 6 7.89 34.71 15.80
C ALA A 6 7.45 33.27 16.10
N ALA A 7 6.17 32.96 15.86
CA ALA A 7 5.70 31.58 15.87
C ALA A 7 6.42 30.86 14.72
N GLU A 8 7.46 30.09 15.05
CA GLU A 8 8.04 29.14 14.12
C GLU A 8 6.94 28.11 13.81
N ASN A 9 6.42 28.14 12.58
CA ASN A 9 5.47 27.14 12.10
C ASN A 9 6.22 25.83 11.88
N TYR A 10 6.38 25.04 12.94
CA TYR A 10 6.92 23.69 12.86
C TYR A 10 5.97 22.79 12.07
N THR A 11 6.53 21.95 11.19
CA THR A 11 5.73 20.91 10.50
C THR A 11 5.39 19.78 11.46
N VAL A 12 4.37 18.98 11.15
CA VAL A 12 4.00 17.82 11.98
C VAL A 12 5.13 16.79 12.00
N GLU A 13 5.86 16.67 10.90
CA GLU A 13 7.08 15.86 10.82
C GLU A 13 8.16 16.33 11.79
N ASP A 14 8.40 17.64 11.91
CA ASP A 14 9.37 18.20 12.85
C ASP A 14 8.95 17.93 14.30
N LEU A 15 7.66 18.05 14.59
CA LEU A 15 7.10 17.80 15.92
C LEU A 15 7.25 16.32 16.33
N VAL A 16 6.96 15.40 15.40
CA VAL A 16 7.14 13.95 15.60
C VAL A 16 8.62 13.61 15.77
N ALA A 17 9.51 14.22 14.99
CA ALA A 17 10.95 13.99 15.10
C ALA A 17 11.53 14.51 16.44
N LEU A 18 10.99 15.61 16.97
CA LEU A 18 11.44 16.21 18.23
C LEU A 18 10.98 15.39 19.44
N ASN A 19 9.68 15.07 19.52
CA ASN A 19 9.12 14.26 20.59
C ASN A 19 7.83 13.54 20.14
N PRO A 20 7.93 12.28 19.69
CA PRO A 20 6.78 11.55 19.16
C PRO A 20 5.74 11.16 20.22
N TYR A 21 6.06 11.31 21.51
CA TYR A 21 5.18 10.97 22.63
C TYR A 21 4.59 12.19 23.33
N ASN A 22 4.71 13.39 22.74
CA ASN A 22 4.09 14.58 23.29
C ASN A 22 2.55 14.52 23.13
N PRO A 23 1.74 14.52 24.20
CA PRO A 23 0.29 14.49 24.07
C PRO A 23 -0.31 15.78 23.48
N ASP A 24 0.45 16.89 23.49
CA ASP A 24 0.01 18.18 22.95
C ASP A 24 -0.09 18.17 21.42
N ILE A 25 0.71 17.35 20.73
CA ILE A 25 0.74 17.28 19.26
C ILE A 25 -0.39 16.40 18.68
N LEU A 26 -1.19 15.75 19.54
CA LEU A 26 -2.25 14.83 19.09
C LEU A 26 -3.27 15.51 18.18
N ASN A 27 -3.71 16.73 18.52
CA ASN A 27 -4.69 17.46 17.70
C ASN A 27 -4.10 17.87 16.34
N ASP A 28 -2.79 18.13 16.28
CA ASP A 28 -2.12 18.47 15.03
C ASP A 28 -1.94 17.23 14.15
N LEU A 29 -1.64 16.07 14.76
CA LEU A 29 -1.59 14.78 14.08
C LEU A 29 -2.97 14.37 13.52
N GLU A 30 -4.06 14.56 14.27
CA GLU A 30 -5.42 14.27 13.76
C GLU A 30 -5.78 15.13 12.56
N LYS A 31 -5.47 16.44 12.62
CA LYS A 31 -5.64 17.35 11.48
C LYS A 31 -4.79 16.90 10.30
N PHE A 32 -3.54 16.51 10.55
CA PHE A 32 -2.63 16.03 9.53
C PHE A 32 -3.13 14.75 8.83
N VAL A 33 -3.80 13.84 9.55
CA VAL A 33 -4.46 12.69 8.91
C VAL A 33 -5.58 13.14 7.96
N ASN A 34 -6.40 14.11 8.36
CA ASN A 34 -7.44 14.66 7.47
C ASN A 34 -6.87 15.42 6.28
N GLU A 35 -5.74 16.12 6.47
CA GLU A 35 -4.97 16.73 5.39
C GLU A 35 -4.43 15.67 4.43
N GLN A 36 -3.91 14.54 4.92
CA GLN A 36 -3.48 13.41 4.09
C GLN A 36 -4.62 12.84 3.25
N VAL A 37 -5.84 12.77 3.81
CA VAL A 37 -7.03 12.32 3.07
C VAL A 37 -7.40 13.31 1.97
N SER A 38 -7.47 14.61 2.29
CA SER A 38 -7.90 15.65 1.33
C SER A 38 -6.85 15.95 0.25
N SER A 39 -5.57 15.92 0.60
CA SER A 39 -4.44 16.16 -0.31
C SER A 39 -3.94 14.89 -1.03
N GLN A 40 -4.50 13.72 -0.69
CA GLN A 40 -4.06 12.42 -1.18
C GLN A 40 -2.57 12.10 -0.90
N THR A 41 -1.98 12.72 0.12
CA THR A 41 -0.60 12.44 0.59
C THR A 41 -0.60 11.33 1.64
N TYR A 42 0.55 10.74 1.95
CA TYR A 42 0.64 9.65 2.93
C TYR A 42 1.95 9.70 3.71
N ASN A 43 1.84 9.64 5.03
CA ASN A 43 2.97 9.63 5.96
C ASN A 43 2.71 8.60 7.07
N LEU A 44 3.33 7.42 6.94
CA LEU A 44 3.16 6.32 7.88
C LEU A 44 3.69 6.66 9.28
N ASP A 45 4.84 7.34 9.38
CA ASP A 45 5.49 7.61 10.67
C ASP A 45 4.62 8.51 11.56
N ALA A 46 3.99 9.54 10.98
CA ALA A 46 3.02 10.37 11.67
C ALA A 46 1.79 9.56 12.11
N ASN A 47 1.27 8.70 11.23
CA ASN A 47 0.11 7.85 11.53
C ASN A 47 0.39 6.86 12.68
N LEU A 48 1.56 6.20 12.67
CA LEU A 48 1.99 5.29 13.75
C LEU A 48 2.20 6.05 15.06
N SER A 49 2.74 7.26 15.00
CA SER A 49 2.93 8.12 16.20
C SER A 49 1.58 8.48 16.82
N LEU A 50 0.59 8.85 16.02
CA LEU A 50 -0.77 9.12 16.50
C LEU A 50 -1.42 7.88 17.12
N LEU A 51 -1.34 6.72 16.44
CA LEU A 51 -1.88 5.47 16.99
C LEU A 51 -1.24 5.09 18.32
N ARG A 52 0.08 5.31 18.47
CA ARG A 52 0.79 5.11 19.75
C ARG A 52 0.30 6.09 20.81
N LEU A 53 0.09 7.37 20.49
CA LEU A 53 -0.45 8.35 21.44
C LEU A 53 -1.84 7.94 21.95
N TYR A 54 -2.71 7.41 21.07
CA TYR A 54 -3.99 6.88 21.50
C TYR A 54 -3.89 5.67 22.44
N GLN A 55 -2.79 4.90 22.42
CA GLN A 55 -2.58 3.83 23.41
C GLN A 55 -2.30 4.39 24.81
N PHE A 56 -1.65 5.56 24.90
CA PHE A 56 -1.41 6.25 26.18
C PHE A 56 -2.64 7.00 26.67
N GLU A 57 -3.46 7.53 25.76
CA GLU A 57 -4.68 8.30 26.07
C GLU A 57 -5.92 7.76 25.32
N PRO A 58 -6.46 6.57 25.72
CA PRO A 58 -7.57 5.92 25.01
C PRO A 58 -8.85 6.77 24.93
N GLU A 59 -9.08 7.63 25.93
CA GLU A 59 -10.27 8.50 25.99
C GLU A 59 -10.31 9.55 24.86
N ARG A 60 -9.15 9.88 24.27
CA ARG A 60 -9.03 10.83 23.16
C ARG A 60 -9.08 10.15 21.80
N MET A 61 -9.17 8.82 21.73
CA MET A 61 -9.12 8.09 20.48
C MET A 61 -10.33 8.42 19.59
N SER A 62 -10.06 9.01 18.44
CA SER A 62 -11.08 9.21 17.41
C SER A 62 -11.17 8.00 16.48
N ILE A 63 -12.28 7.27 16.57
CA ILE A 63 -12.59 6.11 15.75
C ILE A 63 -12.53 6.44 14.24
N GLN A 64 -13.02 7.62 13.84
CA GLN A 64 -12.98 8.07 12.45
C GLN A 64 -11.54 8.23 11.94
N ILE A 65 -10.65 8.81 12.76
CA ILE A 65 -9.25 9.01 12.39
C ILE A 65 -8.54 7.67 12.26
N VAL A 66 -8.79 6.73 13.17
CA VAL A 66 -8.25 5.36 13.08
C VAL A 66 -8.72 4.68 11.79
N ALA A 67 -9.99 4.83 11.41
CA ALA A 67 -10.50 4.30 10.14
C ALA A 67 -9.80 4.93 8.92
N HIS A 68 -9.61 6.26 8.89
CA HIS A 68 -8.86 6.93 7.82
C HIS A 68 -7.43 6.40 7.71
N ILE A 69 -6.73 6.21 8.84
CA ILE A 69 -5.36 5.66 8.85
C ILE A 69 -5.33 4.26 8.25
N LEU A 70 -6.23 3.37 8.65
CA LEU A 70 -6.28 2.00 8.13
C LEU A 70 -6.64 1.96 6.64
N ILE A 71 -7.58 2.80 6.18
CA ILE A 71 -7.91 2.89 4.76
C ILE A 71 -6.70 3.40 3.96
N LYS A 72 -6.01 4.43 4.45
CA LYS A 72 -4.78 4.95 3.82
C LYS A 72 -3.66 3.90 3.79
N ALA A 73 -3.50 3.13 4.86
CA ALA A 73 -2.53 2.04 4.91
C ALA A 73 -2.88 0.91 3.92
N LEU A 74 -4.17 0.60 3.76
CA LEU A 74 -4.63 -0.36 2.75
C LEU A 74 -4.34 0.12 1.31
N MET A 75 -4.46 1.42 1.06
CA MET A 75 -4.11 2.05 -0.22
C MET A 75 -2.60 2.07 -0.50
N ALA A 76 -1.75 1.87 0.52
CA ALA A 76 -0.30 1.87 0.41
C ALA A 76 0.31 0.47 0.11
N MET A 77 -0.54 -0.54 -0.11
CA MET A 77 -0.11 -1.88 -0.52
C MET A 77 0.80 -1.81 -1.77
N PRO A 78 1.90 -2.59 -1.84
CA PRO A 78 2.18 -3.82 -1.08
C PRO A 78 2.86 -3.62 0.29
N ALA A 79 3.04 -2.39 0.77
CA ALA A 79 3.68 -2.16 2.06
C ALA A 79 2.85 -2.80 3.21
N PRO A 80 3.48 -3.37 4.25
CA PRO A 80 2.80 -4.08 5.35
C PRO A 80 2.12 -3.13 6.37
N ASP A 81 1.87 -1.89 5.97
CA ASP A 81 1.45 -0.78 6.82
C ASP A 81 0.14 -1.04 7.53
N PHE A 82 -0.81 -1.70 6.85
CA PHE A 82 -2.11 -2.04 7.43
C PHE A 82 -1.95 -2.88 8.70
N SER A 83 -1.13 -3.94 8.61
CA SER A 83 -0.83 -4.81 9.74
C SER A 83 -0.11 -4.05 10.87
N LEU A 84 0.86 -3.20 10.53
CA LEU A 84 1.58 -2.37 11.51
C LEU A 84 0.63 -1.45 12.28
N CYS A 85 -0.27 -0.77 11.58
CA CYS A 85 -1.28 0.10 12.18
C CYS A 85 -2.27 -0.72 13.04
N LEU A 86 -2.73 -1.87 12.55
CA LEU A 86 -3.69 -2.72 13.25
C LEU A 86 -3.14 -3.19 14.61
N PHE A 87 -1.85 -3.56 14.68
CA PHE A 87 -1.22 -3.98 15.94
C PHE A 87 -1.17 -2.88 17.01
N LEU A 88 -1.33 -1.61 16.63
CA LEU A 88 -1.39 -0.50 17.58
C LEU A 88 -2.81 -0.19 18.07
N ILE A 89 -3.85 -0.77 17.45
CA ILE A 89 -5.24 -0.52 17.80
C ILE A 89 -5.69 -1.54 18.88
N PRO A 90 -6.34 -1.11 19.97
CA PRO A 90 -6.85 -2.03 20.99
C PRO A 90 -7.86 -3.04 20.44
N GLU A 91 -7.84 -4.28 20.95
CA GLU A 91 -8.69 -5.38 20.47
C GLU A 91 -10.20 -5.03 20.49
N HIS A 92 -10.67 -4.36 21.54
CA HIS A 92 -12.08 -3.98 21.66
C HIS A 92 -12.54 -3.04 20.53
N VAL A 93 -11.65 -2.16 20.05
CA VAL A 93 -11.90 -1.27 18.90
C VAL A 93 -11.88 -2.10 17.62
N GLN A 94 -10.90 -2.99 17.44
CA GLN A 94 -10.85 -3.89 16.28
C GLN A 94 -12.11 -4.76 16.14
N MET A 95 -12.83 -5.01 17.23
CA MET A 95 -14.07 -5.78 17.23
C MET A 95 -15.30 -5.01 16.71
N GLU A 96 -15.21 -3.69 16.48
CA GLU A 96 -16.28 -2.95 15.83
C GLU A 96 -16.44 -3.36 14.36
N GLU A 97 -17.66 -3.23 13.84
CA GLU A 97 -18.04 -3.73 12.52
C GLU A 97 -17.19 -3.14 11.39
N GLN A 98 -16.96 -1.82 11.40
CA GLN A 98 -16.15 -1.14 10.39
C GLN A 98 -14.71 -1.67 10.31
N PHE A 99 -14.09 -1.98 11.45
CA PHE A 99 -12.71 -2.48 11.49
C PHE A 99 -12.65 -3.95 11.10
N LYS A 100 -13.63 -4.76 11.49
CA LYS A 100 -13.77 -6.13 11.00
C LYS A 100 -13.85 -6.17 9.47
N VAL A 101 -14.63 -5.28 8.86
CA VAL A 101 -14.71 -5.18 7.40
C VAL A 101 -13.35 -4.79 6.81
N LEU A 102 -12.67 -3.79 7.35
CA LEU A 102 -11.33 -3.40 6.89
C LEU A 102 -10.30 -4.55 6.98
N ILE A 103 -10.34 -5.34 8.05
CA ILE A 103 -9.48 -6.52 8.22
C ILE A 103 -9.79 -7.58 7.14
N VAL A 104 -11.07 -7.84 6.87
CA VAL A 104 -11.49 -8.75 5.80
C VAL A 104 -11.04 -8.27 4.42
N LEU A 105 -11.20 -6.97 4.15
CA LEU A 105 -10.73 -6.35 2.90
C LEU A 105 -9.22 -6.50 2.73
N SER A 106 -8.44 -6.22 3.78
CA SER A 106 -6.98 -6.43 3.80
C SER A 106 -6.63 -7.89 3.49
N HIS A 107 -7.30 -8.85 4.14
CA HIS A 107 -7.06 -10.26 3.89
C HIS A 107 -7.32 -10.68 2.43
N TYR A 108 -8.39 -10.18 1.82
CA TYR A 108 -8.66 -10.47 0.40
C TYR A 108 -7.58 -9.91 -0.52
N LEU A 109 -7.05 -8.72 -0.25
CA LEU A 109 -5.98 -8.15 -1.05
C LEU A 109 -4.66 -8.92 -0.86
N GLU A 110 -4.27 -9.24 0.38
CA GLU A 110 -3.06 -10.03 0.67
C GLU A 110 -3.10 -11.42 0.03
N THR A 111 -4.29 -12.01 -0.11
CA THR A 111 -4.50 -13.32 -0.75
C THR A 111 -4.87 -13.21 -2.24
N ALA A 112 -4.78 -12.02 -2.83
CA ALA A 112 -5.10 -11.73 -4.23
C ALA A 112 -6.50 -12.16 -4.68
N ARG A 113 -7.47 -12.15 -3.76
CA ARG A 113 -8.89 -12.48 -4.01
C ARG A 113 -9.70 -11.23 -4.36
N PHE A 114 -9.36 -10.64 -5.50
CA PHE A 114 -9.91 -9.34 -5.91
C PHE A 114 -11.43 -9.34 -6.11
N SER A 115 -12.02 -10.39 -6.70
CA SER A 115 -13.49 -10.47 -6.83
C SER A 115 -14.19 -10.38 -5.48
N GLN A 116 -13.72 -11.12 -4.47
CA GLN A 116 -14.31 -11.10 -3.13
C GLN A 116 -14.10 -9.75 -2.45
N PHE A 117 -12.94 -9.12 -2.68
CA PHE A 117 -12.69 -7.76 -2.21
C PHE A 117 -13.72 -6.77 -2.77
N TRP A 118 -13.94 -6.77 -4.10
CA TRP A 118 -14.86 -5.83 -4.73
C TRP A 118 -16.31 -6.05 -4.32
N ASP A 119 -16.74 -7.30 -4.16
CA ASP A 119 -18.06 -7.64 -3.64
C ASP A 119 -18.27 -7.11 -2.22
N GLU A 120 -17.26 -7.25 -1.35
CA GLU A 120 -17.35 -6.80 0.04
C GLU A 120 -17.24 -5.28 0.17
N ALA A 121 -16.38 -4.64 -0.63
CA ALA A 121 -16.29 -3.19 -0.71
C ALA A 121 -17.59 -2.55 -1.22
N ALA A 122 -18.25 -3.18 -2.20
CA ALA A 122 -19.52 -2.70 -2.75
C ALA A 122 -20.67 -2.71 -1.72
N LYS A 123 -20.65 -3.63 -0.74
CA LYS A 123 -21.58 -3.64 0.39
C LYS A 123 -21.27 -2.55 1.42
N ASN A 124 -20.01 -2.15 1.53
CA ASN A 124 -19.48 -1.23 2.53
C ASN A 124 -18.97 0.07 1.91
N ARG A 125 -19.80 0.72 1.07
CA ARG A 125 -19.41 1.91 0.29
C ARG A 125 -18.86 3.08 1.11
N HIS A 126 -19.28 3.20 2.36
CA HIS A 126 -18.76 4.21 3.27
C HIS A 126 -17.24 4.12 3.47
N ILE A 127 -16.63 2.94 3.31
CA ILE A 127 -15.18 2.75 3.36
C ILE A 127 -14.51 3.26 2.07
N SER A 128 -15.03 2.87 0.91
CA SER A 128 -14.47 3.27 -0.39
C SER A 128 -14.67 4.76 -0.70
N GLU A 129 -15.73 5.36 -0.16
CA GLU A 129 -16.05 6.78 -0.35
C GLU A 129 -15.39 7.70 0.70
N ALA A 130 -14.87 7.13 1.80
CA ALA A 130 -14.25 7.92 2.87
C ALA A 130 -12.93 8.59 2.43
N VAL A 131 -12.15 7.93 1.58
CA VAL A 131 -10.83 8.43 1.15
C VAL A 131 -10.78 8.53 -0.37
N PRO A 132 -10.57 9.74 -0.94
CA PRO A 132 -10.47 9.93 -2.38
C PRO A 132 -9.33 9.11 -2.99
N GLY A 133 -9.59 8.43 -4.10
CA GLY A 133 -8.58 7.64 -4.82
C GLY A 133 -8.47 6.18 -4.36
N PHE A 134 -9.34 5.72 -3.46
CA PHE A 134 -9.32 4.37 -2.90
C PHE A 134 -9.31 3.30 -4.00
N GLU A 135 -10.31 3.30 -4.89
CA GLU A 135 -10.42 2.29 -5.94
C GLU A 135 -9.20 2.26 -6.86
N GLN A 136 -8.66 3.43 -7.24
CA GLN A 136 -7.50 3.56 -8.11
C GLN A 136 -6.23 3.00 -7.45
N ALA A 137 -6.08 3.17 -6.14
CA ALA A 137 -4.97 2.60 -5.38
C ALA A 137 -5.05 1.06 -5.36
N ILE A 138 -6.24 0.51 -5.11
CA ILE A 138 -6.45 -0.95 -5.13
C ILE A 138 -6.23 -1.53 -6.53
N GLN A 139 -6.75 -0.88 -7.57
CA GLN A 139 -6.53 -1.28 -8.97
C GLN A 139 -5.03 -1.29 -9.32
N SER A 140 -4.30 -0.27 -8.86
CA SER A 140 -2.85 -0.16 -9.05
C SER A 140 -2.11 -1.30 -8.35
N TYR A 141 -2.52 -1.66 -7.13
CA TYR A 141 -1.98 -2.81 -6.41
C TYR A 141 -2.31 -4.14 -7.12
N ALA A 142 -3.54 -4.33 -7.59
CA ALA A 142 -3.93 -5.53 -8.34
C ALA A 142 -3.07 -5.72 -9.60
N ILE A 143 -2.83 -4.63 -10.33
CA ILE A 143 -1.93 -4.62 -11.49
C ILE A 143 -0.51 -4.95 -11.12
N HIS A 144 -0.02 -4.38 -10.01
CA HIS A 144 1.30 -4.71 -9.49
C HIS A 144 1.42 -6.22 -9.25
N VAL A 145 0.49 -6.84 -8.51
CA VAL A 145 0.48 -8.28 -8.25
C VAL A 145 0.44 -9.10 -9.55
N LEU A 146 -0.41 -8.75 -10.51
CA LEU A 146 -0.48 -9.43 -11.80
C LEU A 146 0.82 -9.29 -12.60
N SER A 147 1.48 -8.13 -12.53
CA SER A 147 2.75 -7.90 -13.21
C SER A 147 3.89 -8.75 -12.66
N LEU A 148 3.83 -9.14 -11.40
CA LEU A 148 4.81 -10.04 -10.78
C LEU A 148 4.56 -11.51 -11.16
N THR A 149 3.30 -11.88 -11.37
CA THR A 149 2.88 -13.29 -11.46
C THR A 149 2.56 -13.77 -12.87
N TYR A 150 2.30 -12.85 -13.82
CA TYR A 150 1.95 -13.17 -15.20
C TYR A 150 2.84 -12.45 -16.21
N GLN A 151 3.24 -13.18 -17.26
CA GLN A 151 3.72 -12.56 -18.51
C GLN A 151 2.56 -12.22 -19.45
N LYS A 152 1.53 -13.08 -19.45
CA LYS A 152 0.34 -12.97 -20.29
C LYS A 152 -0.90 -13.17 -19.43
N VAL A 153 -1.71 -12.12 -19.27
CA VAL A 153 -2.93 -12.12 -18.48
C VAL A 153 -4.15 -12.25 -19.39
N PRO A 154 -5.01 -13.26 -19.20
CA PRO A 154 -6.29 -13.32 -19.90
C PRO A 154 -7.18 -12.13 -19.53
N ARG A 155 -7.88 -11.52 -20.50
CA ARG A 155 -8.78 -10.38 -20.24
C ARG A 155 -9.75 -10.63 -19.06
N PRO A 156 -10.40 -11.79 -18.91
CA PRO A 156 -11.32 -12.02 -17.78
C PRO A 156 -10.65 -11.87 -16.41
N ILE A 157 -9.41 -12.34 -16.25
CA ILE A 157 -8.67 -12.25 -14.99
C ILE A 157 -8.31 -10.80 -14.67
N LEU A 158 -7.90 -10.03 -15.69
CA LEU A 158 -7.63 -8.61 -15.50
C LEU A 158 -8.89 -7.86 -15.08
N VAL A 159 -10.01 -8.11 -15.75
CA VAL A 159 -11.31 -7.48 -15.45
C VAL A 159 -11.75 -7.78 -14.03
N GLU A 160 -11.68 -9.03 -13.60
CA GLU A 160 -11.99 -9.45 -12.24
C GLU A 160 -11.09 -8.74 -11.21
N ALA A 161 -9.80 -8.58 -11.53
CA ALA A 161 -8.83 -7.97 -10.63
C ALA A 161 -9.06 -6.46 -10.43
N ILE A 162 -9.32 -5.72 -11.52
CA ILE A 162 -9.45 -4.25 -11.47
C ILE A 162 -10.90 -3.77 -11.35
N ASN A 163 -11.89 -4.66 -11.56
CA ASN A 163 -13.32 -4.35 -11.55
C ASN A 163 -13.71 -3.22 -12.52
N ILE A 164 -13.16 -3.26 -13.74
CA ILE A 164 -13.48 -2.31 -14.82
C ILE A 164 -13.96 -3.08 -16.05
N GLU A 165 -15.08 -2.64 -16.62
CA GLU A 165 -15.71 -3.27 -17.78
C GLU A 165 -16.02 -2.28 -18.91
N GLY A 166 -16.40 -2.82 -20.07
CA GLY A 166 -16.88 -2.06 -21.22
C GLY A 166 -15.89 -1.02 -21.75
N LEU A 167 -16.40 0.16 -22.09
CA LEU A 167 -15.61 1.23 -22.73
C LEU A 167 -14.51 1.80 -21.81
N ALA A 168 -14.71 1.72 -20.49
CA ALA A 168 -13.71 2.17 -19.51
C ALA A 168 -12.48 1.26 -19.53
N LEU A 169 -12.71 -0.06 -19.65
CA LEU A 169 -11.64 -1.05 -19.76
C LEU A 169 -10.84 -0.87 -21.04
N ASP A 170 -11.50 -0.58 -22.16
CA ASP A 170 -10.78 -0.38 -23.43
C ASP A 170 -9.87 0.86 -23.35
N LYS A 171 -10.34 1.97 -22.77
CA LYS A 171 -9.52 3.16 -22.49
C LYS A 171 -8.37 2.85 -21.52
N PHE A 172 -8.64 2.04 -20.50
CA PHE A 172 -7.64 1.61 -19.53
C PHE A 172 -6.50 0.84 -20.20
N LEU A 173 -6.85 -0.11 -21.06
CA LEU A 173 -5.89 -0.90 -21.84
C LEU A 173 -5.10 -0.03 -22.83
N GLU A 174 -5.75 0.92 -23.51
CA GLU A 174 -5.08 1.88 -24.40
C GLU A 174 -4.07 2.74 -23.64
N TYR A 175 -4.44 3.25 -22.46
CA TYR A 175 -3.55 4.03 -21.61
C TYR A 175 -2.30 3.23 -21.21
N HIS A 176 -2.46 1.99 -20.75
CA HIS A 176 -1.32 1.16 -20.36
C HIS A 176 -0.50 0.64 -21.55
N ALA A 177 -1.11 0.44 -22.71
CA ALA A 177 -0.38 0.15 -23.93
C ALA A 177 0.52 1.32 -24.36
N ALA A 178 0.03 2.56 -24.19
CA ALA A 178 0.80 3.76 -24.52
C ALA A 178 1.88 4.11 -23.49
N ASN A 179 1.62 3.88 -22.19
CA ASN A 179 2.46 4.43 -21.11
C ASN A 179 3.20 3.37 -20.28
N SER A 180 2.79 2.10 -20.34
CA SER A 180 3.30 1.05 -19.45
C SER A 180 3.84 -0.17 -20.19
N GLY A 181 3.99 -0.10 -21.52
CA GLY A 181 4.58 -1.17 -22.33
C GLY A 181 3.72 -2.44 -22.43
N TRP A 182 2.41 -2.34 -22.17
CA TRP A 182 1.49 -3.47 -22.34
C TRP A 182 1.25 -3.74 -23.83
N VAL A 183 1.14 -5.01 -24.21
CA VAL A 183 0.81 -5.40 -25.58
C VAL A 183 -0.48 -6.20 -25.57
N ILE A 184 -1.45 -5.77 -26.38
CA ILE A 184 -2.76 -6.41 -26.45
C ILE A 184 -2.74 -7.40 -27.63
N GLU A 185 -2.63 -8.68 -27.32
CA GLU A 185 -2.65 -9.75 -28.32
C GLU A 185 -4.09 -10.25 -28.53
N LYS A 186 -4.53 -10.27 -29.80
CA LYS A 186 -5.78 -10.94 -30.19
C LYS A 186 -5.44 -12.38 -30.61
N GLY A 187 -5.35 -13.28 -29.64
CA GLY A 187 -5.09 -14.71 -29.88
C GLY A 187 -6.38 -15.52 -29.86
N GLY A 188 -6.87 -16.01 -31.00
CA GLY A 188 -7.99 -16.96 -31.05
C GLY A 188 -9.26 -16.51 -30.31
N GLN A 189 -9.81 -17.37 -29.44
CA GLN A 189 -11.12 -17.20 -28.79
C GLN A 189 -11.18 -16.12 -27.68
N SER A 190 -10.05 -15.59 -27.17
CA SER A 190 -10.06 -14.57 -26.11
C SER A 190 -8.85 -13.64 -26.17
N GLN A 191 -9.06 -12.35 -25.88
CA GLN A 191 -8.01 -11.34 -25.87
C GLN A 191 -7.07 -11.53 -24.67
N VAL A 192 -5.77 -11.41 -24.90
CA VAL A 192 -4.73 -11.58 -23.89
C VAL A 192 -3.88 -10.32 -23.80
N ILE A 193 -3.53 -9.92 -22.58
CA ILE A 193 -2.70 -8.75 -22.29
C ILE A 193 -1.32 -9.27 -21.92
N VAL A 194 -0.30 -8.88 -22.68
CA VAL A 194 1.10 -9.17 -22.39
C VAL A 194 1.68 -8.04 -21.57
N LEU A 195 2.18 -8.37 -20.39
CA LEU A 195 2.79 -7.41 -19.47
C LEU A 195 4.31 -7.31 -19.73
N PRO A 196 4.95 -6.17 -19.41
CA PRO A 196 6.40 -6.03 -19.50
C PRO A 196 7.11 -7.09 -18.66
N ARG A 197 8.22 -7.61 -19.20
CA ARG A 197 9.05 -8.59 -18.48
C ARG A 197 9.77 -7.93 -17.31
N ASN A 198 9.81 -8.62 -16.19
CA ASN A 198 10.58 -8.25 -15.01
C ASN A 198 11.22 -9.51 -14.40
N GLU A 199 12.00 -9.32 -13.34
CA GLU A 199 12.73 -10.42 -12.68
C GLU A 199 11.84 -11.47 -12.01
N PHE A 200 10.55 -11.16 -11.79
CA PHE A 200 9.59 -12.03 -11.12
C PHE A 200 8.73 -12.81 -12.12
N ASN A 201 8.33 -12.17 -13.21
CA ASN A 201 7.45 -12.78 -14.20
C ASN A 201 8.20 -13.51 -15.32
N HIS A 202 9.51 -13.30 -15.48
CA HIS A 202 10.32 -13.96 -16.50
C HIS A 202 11.35 -14.91 -15.86
N PRO A 203 11.32 -16.23 -16.15
CA PRO A 203 12.23 -17.20 -15.56
C PRO A 203 13.62 -17.09 -16.21
N GLU A 204 14.42 -16.15 -15.73
CA GLU A 204 15.84 -16.07 -16.04
C GLU A 204 16.66 -16.76 -14.95
N LEU A 205 17.54 -17.67 -15.36
CA LEU A 205 18.56 -18.24 -14.47
C LEU A 205 19.52 -17.13 -14.06
N LYS A 206 19.28 -16.50 -12.90
CA LYS A 206 20.27 -15.63 -12.26
C LYS A 206 21.50 -16.47 -11.94
N LYS A 207 22.54 -16.37 -12.75
CA LYS A 207 23.87 -16.90 -12.42
C LYS A 207 24.39 -16.12 -11.23
N ASN A 208 24.20 -16.65 -10.02
CA ASN A 208 24.67 -16.01 -8.80
C ASN A 208 26.20 -16.13 -8.74
N THR A 209 26.92 -15.23 -9.41
CA THR A 209 28.39 -15.17 -9.38
C THR A 209 28.93 -14.70 -8.05
N ALA A 210 28.09 -14.16 -7.16
CA ALA A 210 28.47 -13.73 -5.82
C ALA A 210 28.78 -14.90 -4.86
N ASP A 211 28.07 -16.03 -5.00
CA ASP A 211 28.26 -17.21 -4.14
C ASP A 211 29.30 -18.21 -4.69
N ILE A 212 29.81 -17.94 -5.90
CA ILE A 212 30.84 -18.78 -6.52
C ILE A 212 32.17 -18.14 -6.23
N LEU A 213 32.79 -18.50 -5.10
CA LEU A 213 34.22 -18.25 -4.88
C LEU A 213 35.00 -18.93 -6.01
N PRO A 214 35.65 -18.19 -6.91
CA PRO A 214 36.46 -18.78 -7.96
C PRO A 214 37.58 -19.59 -7.33
N PHE A 215 37.87 -20.77 -7.88
CA PHE A 215 38.94 -21.64 -7.39
C PHE A 215 40.28 -20.89 -7.25
N GLU A 216 40.55 -19.94 -8.16
CA GLU A 216 41.72 -19.07 -8.13
C GLU A 216 41.83 -18.18 -6.88
N HIS A 217 40.72 -17.81 -6.26
CA HIS A 217 40.73 -17.04 -5.01
C HIS A 217 41.10 -17.94 -3.82
N VAL A 218 40.71 -19.22 -3.86
CA VAL A 218 41.07 -20.20 -2.83
C VAL A 218 42.53 -20.64 -2.96
N THR A 219 43.04 -20.85 -4.18
CA THR A 219 44.44 -21.27 -4.43
C THR A 219 45.48 -20.28 -3.93
N ARG A 220 45.15 -18.98 -3.85
CA ARG A 220 46.05 -17.95 -3.31
C ARG A 220 46.27 -18.05 -1.79
N ILE A 221 45.38 -18.71 -1.06
CA ILE A 221 45.46 -18.83 0.40
C ILE A 221 46.31 -20.04 0.82
N PHE A 222 46.31 -21.12 0.02
CA PHE A 222 47.05 -22.35 0.35
C PHE A 222 48.55 -22.19 0.62
N PRO A 223 49.32 -21.33 -0.09
CA PRO A 223 50.74 -21.14 0.19
C PRO A 223 51.05 -20.46 1.52
N VAL A 224 50.08 -19.78 2.14
CA VAL A 224 50.23 -19.03 3.40
C VAL A 224 49.87 -19.89 4.62
N LEU A 225 49.20 -21.02 4.40
CA LEU A 225 48.75 -21.96 5.44
C LEU A 225 49.71 -23.16 5.64
N GLY A 226 50.88 -23.15 4.99
CA GLY A 226 51.92 -24.18 5.07
C GLY A 226 53.16 -23.72 5.83
#